data_AF-A0A158CUW0-F1
#
_entry.id   AF-A0A158CUW0-F1
#
_cell.length_a   1.000
_cell.length_b   1.000
_cell.length_c   1.000
_cell.angle_alpha   90.00
_cell.angle_beta   90.00
_cell.angle_gamma   90.00
#
_symmetry.space_group_name_H-M   'P 1'
#
loop_
_entity.id
_entity.type
_entity.pdbx_description
1 polymer ?
#
loop_
_entity_poly.entity_id
_entity_poly.type
_entity_poly.pdbx_seq_one_letter_code
_entity_poly.pdbx_strand_id
1 'polypeptide(L)'
;MMKAPSGSERLYILDAKNRPVEVFDRDEWSRWMEENELIFRRTLLNDSGVTVTTRFRGVSDQKAGKPSLFVTRIAGMKALDNESYGSGTLGAALDEHERIVQKILRMLTSR
;
A
#
# COMPACT_ATOMS: atom_id res chain seq x y z
N MET A 1 -27.77 -17.58 8.79
CA MET A 1 -27.74 -16.46 7.83
C MET A 1 -26.31 -16.26 7.35
N MET A 2 -25.99 -16.72 6.14
CA MET A 2 -24.71 -16.41 5.50
C MET A 2 -24.83 -15.02 4.86
N LYS A 3 -23.99 -14.07 5.26
CA LYS A 3 -23.87 -12.78 4.57
C LYS A 3 -23.42 -13.05 3.13
N ALA A 4 -24.22 -12.67 2.14
CA ALA A 4 -23.76 -12.55 0.76
C ALA A 4 -22.56 -11.58 0.71
N PRO A 5 -21.51 -11.85 -0.08
CA PRO A 5 -20.43 -10.89 -0.24
C PRO A 5 -21.00 -9.67 -0.96
N SER A 6 -20.95 -8.51 -0.30
CA SER A 6 -21.36 -7.24 -0.88
C SER A 6 -20.47 -6.94 -2.08
N GLY A 7 -21.05 -6.79 -3.27
CA GLY A 7 -20.36 -6.41 -4.52
C GLY A 7 -19.80 -4.99 -4.53
N SER A 8 -19.14 -4.57 -3.45
CA SER A 8 -18.67 -3.20 -3.19
C SER A 8 -17.17 -3.02 -3.36
N GLU A 9 -16.47 -3.94 -4.02
CA GLU A 9 -15.03 -3.84 -4.29
C GLU A 9 -14.81 -3.40 -5.74
N ARG A 10 -13.82 -2.54 -5.96
CA ARG A 10 -13.24 -2.26 -7.28
C ARG A 10 -11.87 -2.88 -7.35
N LEU A 11 -11.62 -3.61 -8.43
CA LEU A 11 -10.38 -4.33 -8.65
C LEU A 11 -9.50 -3.52 -9.59
N TYR A 12 -8.21 -3.46 -9.29
CA TYR A 12 -7.23 -2.71 -10.06
C TYR A 12 -5.97 -3.55 -10.28
N ILE A 13 -5.41 -3.45 -11.48
CA ILE A 13 -4.06 -3.88 -11.82
C ILE A 13 -3.20 -2.67 -12.17
N LEU A 14 -1.91 -2.86 -12.44
CA LEU A 14 -1.04 -1.81 -12.94
C LEU A 14 -0.74 -1.99 -14.42
N ASP A 15 -0.79 -0.89 -15.17
CA ASP A 15 -0.27 -0.86 -16.53
C ASP A 15 1.27 -0.83 -16.55
N ALA A 16 1.85 -0.91 -17.75
CA ALA A 16 3.31 -0.85 -17.94
C ALA A 16 3.97 0.45 -17.44
N LYS A 17 3.19 1.49 -17.10
CA LYS A 17 3.66 2.76 -16.52
C LYS A 17 3.35 2.85 -15.02
N ASN A 18 2.99 1.74 -14.36
CA ASN A 18 2.58 1.67 -12.96
C ASN A 18 1.36 2.54 -12.62
N ARG A 19 0.47 2.76 -13.58
CA ARG A 19 -0.79 3.46 -13.35
C ARG A 19 -1.89 2.43 -13.04
N PRO A 20 -2.71 2.66 -12.01
CA PRO A 20 -3.82 1.77 -11.73
C PRO A 20 -4.87 1.78 -12.84
N VAL A 21 -5.27 0.59 -13.28
CA VAL A 21 -6.33 0.37 -14.26
C VAL A 21 -7.38 -0.52 -13.62
N GLU A 22 -8.64 -0.08 -13.65
CA GLU A 22 -9.76 -0.85 -13.12
C GLU A 22 -10.04 -2.06 -14.02
N VAL A 23 -10.22 -3.22 -13.42
CA VAL A 23 -10.60 -4.46 -14.10
C VAL A 23 -11.85 -5.03 -13.44
N PHE A 24 -12.64 -5.76 -14.23
CA PHE A 24 -13.91 -6.33 -13.77
C PHE A 24 -13.87 -7.85 -13.67
N ASP A 25 -12.90 -8.49 -14.32
CA ASP A 25 -12.65 -9.92 -14.19
C ASP A 25 -11.82 -10.21 -12.94
N ARG A 26 -12.41 -10.97 -12.01
CA ARG A 26 -11.78 -11.31 -10.73
C ARG A 26 -10.68 -12.37 -10.89
N ASP A 27 -10.80 -13.27 -11.85
CA ASP A 27 -9.83 -14.35 -12.07
C ASP A 27 -8.59 -13.78 -12.76
N GLU A 28 -8.78 -12.88 -13.74
CA GLU A 28 -7.69 -12.10 -14.34
C GLU A 28 -6.96 -11.28 -13.27
N TRP A 29 -7.71 -10.56 -12.44
CA TRP A 29 -7.15 -9.77 -11.34
C TRP A 29 -6.35 -10.63 -10.35
N SER A 30 -6.91 -11.77 -9.91
CA SER A 30 -6.24 -12.66 -8.93
C SER A 30 -4.92 -13.18 -9.48
N ARG A 31 -4.93 -13.66 -10.73
CA ARG A 31 -3.72 -14.14 -11.40
C ARG A 31 -2.68 -13.04 -11.52
N TRP A 32 -3.08 -11.85 -11.96
CA TRP A 32 -2.16 -10.72 -12.09
C TRP A 32 -1.52 -10.36 -10.74
N MET A 33 -2.31 -10.32 -9.66
CA MET A 33 -1.83 -10.01 -8.32
C MET A 33 -0.86 -11.07 -7.75
N GLU A 34 -1.01 -12.33 -8.15
CA GLU A 34 -0.11 -13.42 -7.76
C GLU A 34 1.20 -13.42 -8.56
N GLU A 35 1.14 -13.08 -9.85
CA GLU A 35 2.28 -13.14 -10.77
C GLU A 35 3.20 -11.90 -10.70
N ASN A 36 2.74 -10.77 -10.15
CA ASN A 36 3.47 -9.51 -10.15
C ASN A 36 4.04 -9.14 -8.78
N GLU A 37 5.21 -8.49 -8.77
CA GLU A 37 5.75 -7.86 -7.55
C GLU A 37 4.88 -6.65 -7.16
N LEU A 38 4.38 -6.68 -5.93
CA LEU A 38 3.47 -5.67 -5.39
C LEU A 38 4.18 -4.71 -4.45
N ILE A 39 5.39 -5.05 -3.99
CA ILE A 39 6.21 -4.22 -3.11
C ILE A 39 7.11 -3.34 -3.98
N PHE A 40 6.84 -2.03 -3.96
CA PHE A 40 7.60 -1.06 -4.74
C PHE A 40 8.82 -0.52 -4.00
N ARG A 41 8.72 -0.42 -2.67
CA ARG A 41 9.82 0.03 -1.84
C ARG A 41 9.74 -0.59 -0.47
N ARG A 42 10.87 -1.05 0.02
CA ARG A 42 11.06 -1.52 1.39
C ARG A 42 12.33 -0.90 1.95
N THR A 43 12.20 -0.21 3.07
CA THR A 43 13.33 0.39 3.80
C THR A 43 13.39 -0.23 5.18
N LEU A 44 14.53 -0.87 5.48
CA LEU A 44 14.84 -1.42 6.80
C LEU A 44 15.80 -0.47 7.51
N LEU A 45 15.39 0.01 8.69
CA LEU A 45 16.21 0.82 9.57
C LEU A 45 16.90 -0.11 10.58
N ASN A 46 18.04 -0.67 10.18
CA ASN A 46 18.73 -1.77 10.87
C ASN A 46 18.87 -1.56 12.39
N ASP A 47 19.28 -0.35 12.81
CA ASP A 47 19.57 -0.06 14.22
C ASP A 47 18.32 -0.04 15.13
N SER A 48 17.14 0.08 14.54
CA SER A 48 15.85 0.11 15.26
C SER A 48 14.94 -1.08 14.97
N GLY A 49 15.27 -1.90 13.96
CA GLY A 49 14.41 -2.98 13.48
C GLY A 49 13.13 -2.49 12.78
N VAL A 50 12.98 -1.18 12.54
CA VAL A 50 11.79 -0.60 11.90
C VAL A 50 11.84 -0.86 10.40
N THR A 51 10.72 -1.32 9.84
CA THR A 51 10.54 -1.52 8.39
C THR A 51 9.42 -0.63 7.88
N VAL A 52 9.70 0.14 6.83
CA VAL A 52 8.70 0.89 6.07
C VAL A 52 8.51 0.19 4.72
N THR A 53 7.27 -0.16 4.36
CA THR A 53 6.96 -0.88 3.11
C THR A 53 5.86 -0.17 2.35
N THR A 54 6.12 0.16 1.09
CA THR A 54 5.12 0.69 0.16
C THR A 54 4.75 -0.40 -0.85
N ARG A 55 3.46 -0.71 -0.92
CA ARG A 55 2.94 -1.76 -1.80
C ARG A 55 1.67 -1.33 -2.52
N PHE A 56 1.40 -1.98 -3.64
CA PHE A 56 0.09 -1.94 -4.30
C PHE A 56 -0.88 -2.92 -3.63
N ARG A 57 -2.14 -2.51 -3.48
CA ARG A 57 -3.21 -3.32 -2.88
C ARG A 57 -4.11 -3.99 -3.91
N GLY A 58 -4.25 -3.41 -5.11
CA GLY A 58 -5.11 -3.93 -6.16
C GLY A 58 -6.62 -3.90 -5.87
N VAL A 59 -7.05 -3.43 -4.71
CA VAL A 59 -8.47 -3.37 -4.34
C VAL A 59 -8.79 -2.07 -3.61
N SER A 60 -9.96 -1.50 -3.91
CA SER A 60 -10.55 -0.38 -3.18
C SER A 60 -12.02 -0.66 -2.88
N ASP A 61 -12.51 -0.12 -1.76
CA ASP A 61 -13.95 -0.06 -1.50
C ASP A 61 -14.59 0.95 -2.45
N GLN A 62 -15.70 0.58 -3.09
CA GLN A 62 -16.53 1.45 -3.93
C GLN A 62 -17.07 2.66 -3.15
N LYS A 63 -17.25 2.54 -1.83
CA LYS A 63 -17.73 3.61 -0.95
C LYS A 63 -16.62 4.56 -0.51
N ALA A 64 -15.36 4.16 -0.65
CA ALA A 64 -14.22 5.01 -0.37
C ALA A 64 -13.96 5.90 -1.59
N GLY A 65 -14.31 7.18 -1.50
CA GLY A 65 -14.33 8.14 -2.61
C GLY A 65 -13.19 7.98 -3.63
N LYS A 66 -11.96 8.44 -3.31
CA LYS A 66 -10.79 8.19 -4.17
C LYS A 66 -10.08 6.91 -3.72
N PRO A 67 -9.75 5.98 -4.65
CA PRO A 67 -9.15 4.71 -4.28
C PRO A 67 -7.70 4.89 -3.81
N SER A 68 -7.41 4.44 -2.58
CA SER A 68 -6.05 4.40 -2.02
C SER A 68 -5.40 3.06 -2.34
N LEU A 69 -4.86 2.95 -3.56
CA LEU A 69 -4.35 1.69 -4.11
C LEU A 69 -2.90 1.40 -3.75
N PHE A 70 -2.13 2.43 -3.41
CA PHE A 70 -0.78 2.28 -2.87
C PHE A 70 -0.83 2.55 -1.39
N VAL A 71 -0.26 1.66 -0.59
CA VAL A 71 -0.22 1.79 0.86
C VAL A 71 1.19 1.67 1.38
N THR A 72 1.58 2.66 2.17
CA THR A 72 2.81 2.63 2.96
C THR A 72 2.48 2.20 4.39
N ARG A 73 3.08 1.09 4.85
CA ARG A 73 2.92 0.54 6.20
C ARG A 73 4.24 0.58 6.95
N ILE A 74 4.16 0.90 8.24
CA ILE A 74 5.29 0.86 9.19
C ILE A 74 5.13 -0.39 10.06
N ALA A 75 6.22 -1.09 10.32
CA ALA A 75 6.30 -2.24 11.23
C ALA A 75 7.55 -2.14 12.11
N GLY A 76 7.47 -2.66 13.34
CA GLY A 76 8.59 -2.68 14.28
C GLY A 76 8.68 -1.43 15.16
N MET A 77 7.64 -0.61 15.19
CA MET A 77 7.59 0.62 15.98
C MET A 77 6.24 0.71 16.70
N LYS A 78 6.14 0.21 17.94
CA LYS A 78 4.87 0.08 18.69
C LYS A 78 3.91 1.28 18.63
N ALA A 79 4.44 2.51 18.59
CA ALA A 79 3.63 3.73 18.52
C ALA A 79 2.99 3.97 17.13
N LEU A 80 3.62 3.49 16.06
CA LEU A 80 3.19 3.64 14.67
C LEU A 80 2.82 2.29 14.02
N ASP A 81 2.92 1.19 14.78
CA ASP A 81 2.53 -0.13 14.31
C ASP A 81 1.04 -0.09 13.97
N ASN A 82 0.73 -0.46 12.72
CA ASN A 82 -0.58 -0.41 12.08
C ASN A 82 -1.00 0.93 11.45
N GLU A 83 -0.14 1.95 11.47
CA GLU A 83 -0.37 3.09 10.59
C GLU A 83 -0.20 2.68 9.12
N SER A 84 -1.19 3.06 8.30
CA SER A 84 -1.22 2.79 6.88
C SER A 84 -1.57 4.07 6.14
N TYR A 85 -0.68 4.50 5.26
CA TYR A 85 -0.81 5.73 4.51
C TYR A 85 -1.20 5.42 3.07
N GLY A 86 -2.44 5.77 2.71
CA GLY A 86 -3.01 5.51 1.39
C GLY A 86 -2.67 6.59 0.37
N SER A 87 -2.33 6.17 -0.85
CA SER A 87 -2.04 7.05 -1.99
C SER A 87 -2.71 6.53 -3.25
N GLY A 88 -3.18 7.45 -4.10
CA GLY A 88 -3.83 7.12 -5.37
C GLY A 88 -2.85 6.86 -6.52
N THR A 89 -1.59 7.29 -6.40
CA THR A 89 -0.54 7.09 -7.41
C THR A 89 0.72 6.54 -6.77
N LEU A 90 1.53 5.82 -7.55
CA LEU A 90 2.81 5.29 -7.08
C LEU A 90 3.76 6.41 -6.66
N GLY A 91 3.86 7.48 -7.46
CA GLY A 91 4.74 8.61 -7.17
C GLY A 91 4.43 9.25 -5.81
N ALA A 92 3.16 9.55 -5.55
CA ALA A 92 2.75 10.10 -4.24
C ALA A 92 3.06 9.13 -3.09
N ALA A 93 2.90 7.82 -3.30
CA ALA A 93 3.20 6.82 -2.29
C ALA A 93 4.70 6.72 -1.97
N LEU A 94 5.56 6.90 -2.97
CA LEU A 94 7.02 6.89 -2.81
C LEU A 94 7.54 8.18 -2.15
N ASP A 95 6.95 9.33 -2.49
CA ASP A 95 7.25 10.59 -1.79
C ASP A 95 6.86 10.50 -0.31
N GLU A 96 5.68 9.94 -0.03
CA GLU A 96 5.21 9.72 1.33
C GLU A 96 6.06 8.70 2.09
N HIS A 97 6.51 7.64 1.41
CA HIS A 97 7.48 6.69 1.97
C HIS A 97 8.74 7.39 2.46
N GLU A 98 9.34 8.23 1.60
CA GLU A 98 10.57 8.94 1.95
C GLU A 98 10.35 9.87 3.15
N ARG A 99 9.25 10.63 3.15
CA ARG A 99 8.90 11.50 4.28
C ARG A 99 8.74 10.72 5.59
N ILE A 100 8.10 9.56 5.55
CA ILE A 100 7.92 8.68 6.72
C ILE A 100 9.27 8.18 7.22
N VAL A 101 10.14 7.69 6.33
CA VAL A 101 11.49 7.24 6.67
C VAL A 101 12.27 8.36 7.36
N GLN A 102 12.29 9.56 6.77
CA GLN A 102 12.98 10.72 7.32
C GLN A 102 12.39 11.15 8.68
N LYS A 103 11.06 11.08 8.84
CA LYS A 103 10.39 11.37 10.12
C LYS A 103 10.83 10.39 11.20
N ILE A 104 10.84 9.09 10.90
CA ILE A 104 11.26 8.04 11.83
C ILE A 104 12.74 8.22 12.21
N LEU A 105 13.61 8.45 11.23
CA LEU A 105 15.04 8.70 11.48
C LEU A 105 15.25 9.88 12.44
N ARG A 106 14.56 11.00 12.23
CA ARG A 106 14.62 12.14 13.16
C ARG A 106 14.19 11.77 14.57
N MET A 107 13.07 11.05 14.71
CA MET A 107 12.58 10.58 16.00
C MET A 107 13.57 9.66 16.72
N LEU A 108 14.31 8.83 15.98
CA LEU A 108 15.32 7.94 16.54
C LEU A 108 16.59 8.70 16.95
N THR A 109 17.01 9.73 16.20
CA THR A 109 18.19 10.54 16.52
C THR A 109 17.97 11.57 17.63
N SER A 110 16.72 11.99 17.87
CA SER A 110 16.37 12.94 18.93
C SER A 110 16.12 12.28 20.29
N ARG A 111 16.47 11.01 20.43
CA ARG A 111 16.28 10.20 21.63
C ARG A 111 17.61 9.96 22.33
#